data_AF-Q8Y4Z5-F1
#
_entry.id   AF-Q8Y4Z5-F1
#
_cell.length_a   1.000
_cell.length_b   1.000
_cell.length_c   1.000
_cell.angle_alpha   90.00
_cell.angle_beta   90.00
_cell.angle_gamma   90.00
#
_symmetry.space_group_name_H-M   'P 1'
#
loop_
_entity.id
_entity.type
_entity.pdbx_description
1 polymer ?
#
loop_
_entity_poly.entity_id
_entity_poly.type
_entity_poly.pdbx_seq_one_letter_code
_entity_poly.pdbx_strand_id
1 'polypeptide(L)'
;MLNLDKWGNTLFDSNKYQQFNANMEKLEKDSLAKDVDINATNNRIDNVVLEAGGNNITEVVDARTSKNGQVYSTLNSRLNGDYSAIASDLAESNALLQTVNEENKVLKSKLDELYGNSASNIEYYVSSTNGNDVTGTGAIDAPFKTIQKAVNMVPKVKVGGFIYIFCEPGQYNEDVVVQSFSGAECFYIQPTNLATIDPTTGQTGFFVKSILFSGIMFQCVVQGLNSMSTAVNNNSTVIQFARCWYGTVTKCRFDTNLKATNITTVQYNQSRGNCYSNYFKNQNIIMSSEYMGHALFASTNTCEATSNVGLKAASGGILVKSGTPVLNATTAELKQAGGQIF
;
A
#
# COMPACT_ATOMS: atom_id res chain seq x y z
N MET A 1 -24.10 -46.21 48.76
CA MET A 1 -24.22 -46.80 47.40
C MET A 1 -25.08 -45.85 46.58
N LEU A 2 -24.55 -45.31 45.49
CA LEU A 2 -25.25 -44.31 44.67
C LEU A 2 -26.40 -45.00 43.93
N ASN A 3 -27.65 -44.61 44.22
CA ASN A 3 -28.82 -45.15 43.52
C ASN A 3 -29.05 -44.37 42.23
N LEU A 4 -28.60 -44.94 41.12
CA LEU A 4 -28.85 -44.44 39.77
C LEU A 4 -30.16 -45.00 39.25
N ASP A 5 -30.97 -44.15 38.63
CA ASP A 5 -32.25 -44.56 38.07
C ASP A 5 -32.01 -45.24 36.72
N LYS A 6 -32.45 -46.49 36.57
CA LYS A 6 -32.23 -47.29 35.36
C LYS A 6 -33.17 -46.89 34.23
N TRP A 7 -32.65 -46.95 33.02
CA TRP A 7 -33.41 -46.66 31.79
C TRP A 7 -34.54 -47.70 31.57
N GLY A 8 -35.80 -47.24 31.52
CA GLY A 8 -36.97 -48.02 31.10
C GLY A 8 -37.32 -47.86 29.60
N ASN A 9 -38.05 -48.84 29.04
CA ASN A 9 -38.19 -49.10 27.60
C ASN A 9 -38.74 -47.93 26.73
N THR A 10 -37.95 -47.61 25.69
CA THR A 10 -38.17 -46.97 24.35
C THR A 10 -38.88 -45.60 24.13
N LEU A 11 -38.22 -44.77 23.27
CA LEU A 11 -38.64 -43.58 22.48
C LEU A 11 -38.63 -42.15 23.10
N PHE A 12 -37.86 -41.25 22.46
CA PHE A 12 -37.43 -39.90 22.87
C PHE A 12 -38.48 -39.04 23.63
N ASP A 13 -38.17 -38.68 24.88
CA ASP A 13 -38.96 -37.81 25.77
C ASP A 13 -38.00 -36.85 26.52
N SER A 14 -38.36 -35.58 26.67
CA SER A 14 -37.65 -34.56 27.46
C SER A 14 -37.36 -34.98 28.90
N ASN A 15 -38.22 -35.81 29.51
CA ASN A 15 -37.97 -36.38 30.83
C ASN A 15 -36.72 -37.28 30.85
N LYS A 16 -36.30 -37.82 29.70
CA LYS A 16 -35.10 -38.68 29.58
C LYS A 16 -33.81 -37.88 29.64
N TYR A 17 -33.80 -36.71 28.99
CA TYR A 17 -32.67 -35.79 29.08
C TYR A 17 -32.46 -35.35 30.53
N GLN A 18 -33.55 -35.03 31.22
CA GLN A 18 -33.50 -34.68 32.64
C GLN A 18 -33.03 -35.84 33.52
N GLN A 19 -33.50 -37.07 33.27
CA GLN A 19 -33.08 -38.24 34.04
C GLN A 19 -31.59 -38.59 33.81
N PHE A 20 -31.10 -38.49 32.58
CA PHE A 20 -29.68 -38.70 32.27
C PHE A 20 -28.79 -37.63 32.92
N ASN A 21 -29.15 -36.35 32.79
CA ASN A 21 -28.41 -35.27 33.42
C ASN A 21 -28.42 -35.40 34.94
N ALA A 22 -29.55 -35.75 35.55
CA ALA A 22 -29.65 -35.97 36.99
C ALA A 22 -28.76 -37.14 37.45
N ASN A 23 -28.66 -38.22 36.66
CA ASN A 23 -27.73 -39.32 36.96
C ASN A 23 -26.26 -38.89 36.78
N MET A 24 -25.95 -38.06 35.77
CA MET A 24 -24.60 -37.50 35.56
C MET A 24 -24.19 -36.56 36.68
N GLU A 25 -25.07 -35.66 37.13
CA GLU A 25 -24.82 -34.78 38.28
C GLU A 25 -24.60 -35.59 39.57
N LYS A 26 -25.38 -36.65 39.79
CA LYS A 26 -25.17 -37.57 40.93
C LYS A 26 -23.79 -38.23 40.85
N LEU A 27 -23.37 -38.69 39.66
CA LEU A 27 -22.06 -39.31 39.44
C LEU A 27 -20.91 -38.32 39.64
N GLU A 28 -21.03 -37.11 39.08
CA GLU A 28 -20.04 -36.04 39.26
C GLU A 28 -19.88 -35.69 40.74
N LYS A 29 -20.99 -35.55 41.47
CA LYS A 29 -20.97 -35.28 42.91
C LYS A 29 -20.33 -36.41 43.72
N ASP A 30 -20.60 -37.66 43.39
CA ASP A 30 -19.97 -38.82 44.05
C ASP A 30 -18.48 -38.92 43.72
N SER A 31 -18.09 -38.58 42.49
CA SER A 31 -16.69 -38.53 42.08
C SER A 31 -15.95 -37.43 42.83
N LEU A 32 -16.50 -36.21 42.89
CA LEU A 32 -15.92 -35.09 43.64
C LEU A 32 -15.84 -35.41 45.14
N ALA A 33 -16.85 -36.07 45.71
CA ALA A 33 -16.81 -36.52 47.10
C ALA A 33 -15.70 -37.55 47.34
N LYS A 34 -15.51 -38.50 46.42
CA LYS A 34 -14.40 -39.46 46.48
C LYS A 34 -13.04 -38.80 46.32
N ASP A 35 -12.91 -37.81 45.45
CA ASP A 35 -11.65 -37.06 45.33
C ASP A 35 -11.32 -36.32 46.63
N VAL A 36 -12.32 -35.76 47.32
CA VAL A 36 -12.15 -35.19 48.66
C VAL A 36 -11.74 -36.25 49.68
N ASP A 37 -12.37 -37.43 49.69
CA ASP A 37 -12.02 -38.52 50.60
C ASP A 37 -10.64 -39.11 50.31
N ILE A 38 -10.25 -39.23 49.04
CA ILE A 38 -8.92 -39.66 48.59
C ILE A 38 -7.89 -38.63 49.03
N ASN A 39 -8.13 -37.34 48.81
CA ASN A 39 -7.25 -36.27 49.28
C ASN A 39 -7.14 -36.26 50.82
N ALA A 40 -8.24 -36.45 51.54
CA ALA A 40 -8.24 -36.53 53.00
C ALA A 40 -7.48 -37.78 53.50
N THR A 41 -7.61 -38.91 52.80
CA THR A 41 -6.89 -40.15 53.11
C THR A 41 -5.41 -40.01 52.82
N ASN A 42 -5.04 -39.42 51.68
CA ASN A 42 -3.66 -39.11 51.32
C ASN A 42 -3.05 -38.15 52.35
N ASN A 43 -3.72 -37.06 52.71
CA ASN A 43 -3.26 -36.15 53.77
C ASN A 43 -3.10 -36.86 55.13
N ARG A 44 -3.96 -37.84 55.46
CA ARG A 44 -3.81 -38.64 56.69
C ARG A 44 -2.65 -39.63 56.60
N ILE A 45 -2.41 -40.22 55.43
CA ILE A 45 -1.24 -41.08 55.18
C ILE A 45 0.02 -40.22 55.28
N ASP A 46 0.04 -39.04 54.67
CA ASP A 46 1.11 -38.06 54.77
C ASP A 46 1.35 -37.68 56.24
N ASN A 47 0.31 -37.37 57.02
CA ASN A 47 0.47 -37.10 58.46
C ASN A 47 0.99 -38.32 59.26
N VAL A 48 0.62 -39.55 58.90
CA VAL A 48 1.03 -40.75 59.64
C VAL A 48 2.42 -41.24 59.23
N VAL A 49 2.80 -41.07 57.97
CA VAL A 49 4.07 -41.52 57.40
C VAL A 49 5.15 -40.45 57.50
N LEU A 50 4.80 -39.17 57.39
CA LEU A 50 5.72 -38.03 57.34
C LEU A 50 5.75 -37.24 58.67
N GLU A 51 4.61 -36.97 59.32
CA GLU A 51 4.57 -36.14 60.55
C GLU A 51 4.75 -36.91 61.89
N ALA A 52 5.00 -38.22 61.88
CA ALA A 52 5.17 -39.01 63.12
C ALA A 52 6.45 -38.68 63.94
N GLY A 53 7.24 -37.72 63.48
CA GLY A 53 8.32 -37.10 64.24
C GLY A 53 9.24 -36.37 63.28
N GLY A 54 9.30 -35.04 63.37
CA GLY A 54 10.03 -34.11 62.47
C GLY A 54 11.56 -34.27 62.38
N ASN A 55 12.10 -35.46 62.67
CA ASN A 55 13.49 -35.90 62.50
C ASN A 55 13.59 -37.11 61.55
N ASN A 56 12.58 -37.39 60.73
CA ASN A 56 12.50 -38.63 59.96
C ASN A 56 13.27 -38.53 58.63
N ILE A 57 14.24 -39.42 58.42
CA ILE A 57 15.02 -39.50 57.17
C ILE A 57 14.14 -39.84 55.96
N THR A 58 12.97 -40.46 56.17
CA THR A 58 12.02 -40.85 55.12
C THR A 58 11.46 -39.65 54.37
N GLU A 59 11.22 -38.50 55.03
CA GLU A 59 10.79 -37.26 54.37
C GLU A 59 11.85 -36.78 53.36
N VAL A 60 13.12 -36.80 53.77
CA VAL A 60 14.26 -36.39 52.91
C VAL A 60 14.53 -37.42 51.81
N VAL A 61 14.17 -38.69 51.99
CA VAL A 61 14.25 -39.72 50.94
C VAL A 61 13.13 -39.54 49.92
N ASP A 62 11.92 -39.24 50.37
CA ASP A 62 10.77 -39.01 49.49
C ASP A 62 10.95 -37.74 48.64
N ALA A 63 11.42 -36.65 49.25
CA ALA A 63 11.70 -35.38 48.57
C ALA A 63 12.79 -35.48 47.47
N ARG A 64 13.53 -36.60 47.39
CA ARG A 64 14.47 -36.88 46.29
C ARG A 64 13.79 -37.29 45.00
N THR A 65 12.49 -37.55 45.02
CA THR A 65 11.72 -37.84 43.83
C THR A 65 11.21 -36.53 43.23
N SER A 66 11.54 -36.25 41.98
CA SER A 66 11.01 -35.08 41.25
C SER A 66 9.58 -35.31 40.76
N LYS A 67 8.93 -34.25 40.28
CA LYS A 67 7.53 -34.29 39.79
C LYS A 67 7.28 -35.28 38.66
N ASN A 68 8.30 -35.60 37.86
CA ASN A 68 8.24 -36.58 36.78
C ASN A 68 8.61 -38.01 37.21
N GLY A 69 8.78 -38.26 38.52
CA GLY A 69 9.07 -39.58 39.08
C GLY A 69 10.54 -40.00 39.04
N GLN A 70 11.47 -39.10 38.67
CA GLN A 70 12.91 -39.40 38.72
C GLN A 70 13.42 -39.35 40.16
N VAL A 71 14.08 -40.42 40.60
CA VAL A 71 14.64 -40.53 41.96
C VAL A 71 16.10 -40.11 41.95
N TYR A 72 16.48 -39.15 42.82
CA TYR A 72 17.84 -38.67 42.96
C TYR A 72 18.56 -39.29 44.17
N SER A 73 19.89 -39.36 44.12
CA SER A 73 20.69 -39.94 45.22
C SER A 73 20.62 -39.12 46.52
N THR A 74 20.48 -37.80 46.41
CA THR A 74 20.33 -36.86 47.53
C THR A 74 19.32 -35.77 47.21
N LEU A 75 18.74 -35.15 48.24
CA LEU A 75 17.81 -34.02 48.06
C LEU A 75 18.52 -32.85 47.38
N ASN A 76 19.78 -32.61 47.73
CA ASN A 76 20.61 -31.58 47.10
C ASN A 76 20.77 -31.82 45.59
N SER A 77 20.97 -33.07 45.16
CA SER A 77 21.05 -33.42 43.74
C SER A 77 19.75 -33.13 43.00
N ARG A 78 18.59 -33.39 43.63
CA ARG A 78 17.27 -33.06 43.08
C ARG A 78 17.08 -31.55 42.95
N LEU A 79 17.37 -30.79 44.01
CA LEU A 79 17.26 -29.32 44.00
C LEU A 79 18.17 -28.69 42.94
N ASN A 80 19.41 -29.16 42.81
CA ASN A 80 20.33 -28.67 41.79
C ASN A 80 19.87 -29.03 40.38
N GLY A 81 19.33 -30.23 40.18
CA GLY A 81 18.78 -30.67 38.90
C GLY A 81 17.59 -29.81 38.47
N ASP A 82 16.62 -29.63 39.36
CA ASP A 82 15.44 -28.80 39.08
C ASP A 82 15.82 -27.33 38.86
N TYR A 83 16.71 -26.78 39.68
CA TYR A 83 17.16 -25.40 39.51
C TYR A 83 17.91 -25.20 38.19
N SER A 84 18.73 -26.17 37.79
CA SER A 84 19.43 -26.13 36.50
C SER A 84 18.47 -26.20 35.32
N ALA A 85 17.42 -27.04 35.40
CA ALA A 85 16.38 -27.12 34.38
C ALA A 85 15.60 -25.79 34.28
N ILE A 86 15.15 -25.24 35.41
CA ILE A 86 14.47 -23.93 35.45
C ILE A 86 15.36 -22.81 34.89
N ALA A 87 16.66 -22.81 35.24
CA ALA A 87 17.61 -21.82 34.74
C ALA A 87 17.81 -21.94 33.22
N SER A 88 17.86 -23.16 32.68
CA SER A 88 17.93 -23.42 31.24
C SER A 88 16.67 -22.93 30.53
N ASP A 89 15.49 -23.33 31.01
CA ASP A 89 14.20 -22.93 30.45
C ASP A 89 14.04 -21.39 30.48
N LEU A 90 14.48 -20.75 31.56
CA LEU A 90 14.45 -19.30 31.69
C LEU A 90 15.43 -18.62 30.72
N ALA A 91 16.61 -19.18 30.52
CA ALA A 91 17.58 -18.68 29.55
C ALA A 91 17.07 -18.80 28.11
N GLU A 92 16.47 -19.94 27.76
CA GLU A 92 15.84 -20.16 26.45
C GLU A 92 14.66 -19.20 26.22
N SER A 93 13.78 -19.05 27.22
CA SER A 93 12.65 -18.12 27.17
C SER A 93 13.11 -16.67 26.96
N ASN A 94 14.17 -16.25 27.66
CA ASN A 94 14.75 -14.92 27.50
C ASN A 94 15.34 -14.70 26.09
N ALA A 95 16.01 -15.71 25.52
CA ALA A 95 16.54 -15.63 24.16
C ALA A 95 15.42 -15.51 23.12
N LEU A 96 14.33 -16.26 23.31
CA LEU A 96 13.14 -16.18 22.46
C LEU A 96 12.48 -14.80 22.57
N LEU A 97 12.30 -14.26 23.77
CA LEU A 97 11.75 -12.91 24.00
C LEU A 97 12.59 -11.82 23.32
N GLN A 98 13.91 -11.93 23.33
CA GLN A 98 14.79 -11.01 22.60
C GLN A 98 14.54 -11.07 21.09
N THR A 99 14.43 -12.27 20.54
CA THR A 99 14.16 -12.48 19.10
C THR A 99 12.83 -11.84 18.70
N VAL A 100 11.77 -12.12 19.45
CA VAL A 100 10.43 -11.55 19.21
C VAL A 100 10.44 -10.03 19.30
N ASN A 101 11.19 -9.44 20.23
CA ASN A 101 11.30 -8.00 20.35
C ASN A 101 11.99 -7.36 19.13
N GLU A 102 13.05 -7.98 18.60
CA GLU A 102 13.71 -7.48 17.39
C GLU A 102 12.82 -7.63 16.15
N GLU A 103 12.10 -8.74 16.00
CA GLU A 103 11.12 -8.93 14.92
C GLU A 103 10.00 -7.87 14.99
N ASN A 104 9.46 -7.60 16.18
CA ASN A 104 8.44 -6.57 16.38
C ASN A 104 8.94 -5.17 16.01
N LYS A 105 10.21 -4.87 16.28
CA LYS A 105 10.84 -3.60 15.90
C LYS A 105 10.94 -3.46 14.37
N VAL A 106 11.35 -4.52 13.68
CA VAL A 106 11.39 -4.55 12.20
C VAL A 106 9.99 -4.42 11.62
N LEU A 107 9.01 -5.13 12.16
CA LEU A 107 7.61 -5.05 11.72
C LEU A 107 7.05 -3.65 11.89
N LYS A 108 7.28 -3.01 13.05
CA LYS A 108 6.85 -1.64 13.30
C LYS A 108 7.47 -0.68 12.29
N SER A 109 8.77 -0.79 12.02
CA SER A 109 9.44 0.04 11.01
C SER A 109 8.81 -0.09 9.62
N LYS A 110 8.47 -1.31 9.19
CA LYS A 110 7.80 -1.54 7.90
C LYS A 110 6.37 -0.99 7.89
N LEU A 111 5.67 -1.09 9.03
CA LEU A 111 4.34 -0.52 9.16
C LEU A 111 4.38 1.01 9.10
N ASP A 112 5.35 1.64 9.76
CA ASP A 112 5.56 3.08 9.71
C ASP A 112 5.98 3.54 8.29
N GLU A 113 6.76 2.75 7.55
CA GLU A 113 7.07 3.01 6.14
C GLU A 113 5.81 3.00 5.25
N LEU A 114 4.89 2.05 5.50
CA LEU A 114 3.66 1.90 4.70
C LEU A 114 2.54 2.86 5.11
N TYR A 115 2.40 3.14 6.40
CA TYR A 115 1.23 3.80 6.99
C TYR A 115 1.57 4.99 7.89
N GLY A 116 2.83 5.17 8.29
CA GLY A 116 3.25 6.20 9.25
C GLY A 116 3.00 7.63 8.77
N ASN A 117 2.77 7.84 7.47
CA ASN A 117 2.48 9.14 6.86
C ASN A 117 1.16 9.16 6.05
N SER A 118 0.19 8.37 6.51
CA SER A 118 -1.10 8.08 5.83
C SER A 118 -2.06 9.27 5.62
N ALA A 119 -1.64 10.51 5.89
CA ALA A 119 -2.39 11.72 5.55
C ALA A 119 -1.52 12.90 5.09
N SER A 120 -0.19 12.86 5.27
CA SER A 120 0.67 13.97 4.86
C SER A 120 0.88 13.96 3.35
N ASN A 121 1.17 15.13 2.78
CA ASN A 121 1.64 15.17 1.40
C ASN A 121 3.06 14.56 1.30
N ILE A 122 3.36 13.97 0.15
CA ILE A 122 4.73 13.65 -0.26
C ILE A 122 5.17 14.79 -1.17
N GLU A 123 6.27 15.45 -0.85
CA GLU A 123 6.83 16.53 -1.64
C GLU A 123 8.28 16.20 -1.96
N TYR A 124 8.59 16.05 -3.25
CA TYR A 124 9.94 15.89 -3.73
C TYR A 124 10.31 17.02 -4.69
N TYR A 125 11.50 17.56 -4.51
CA TYR A 125 12.08 18.62 -5.32
C TYR A 125 13.10 18.04 -6.30
N VAL A 126 13.09 18.55 -7.53
CA VAL A 126 13.94 18.11 -8.63
C VAL A 126 14.61 19.30 -9.28
N SER A 127 15.94 19.25 -9.42
CA SER A 127 16.74 20.28 -10.10
C SER A 127 17.70 19.63 -11.10
N SER A 128 17.55 19.93 -12.39
CA SER A 128 18.47 19.45 -13.42
C SER A 128 19.91 19.97 -13.24
N THR A 129 20.07 21.11 -12.55
CA THR A 129 21.35 21.79 -12.34
C THR A 129 21.98 21.46 -10.99
N ASN A 130 21.21 21.56 -9.90
CA ASN A 130 21.71 21.43 -8.53
C ASN A 130 21.39 20.08 -7.90
N GLY A 131 20.57 19.25 -8.54
CA GLY A 131 20.13 17.97 -8.00
C GLY A 131 21.15 16.85 -8.14
N ASN A 132 21.00 15.83 -7.30
CA ASN A 132 21.85 14.65 -7.30
C ASN A 132 21.03 13.37 -7.06
N ASP A 133 21.11 12.38 -7.96
CA ASP A 133 20.33 11.14 -7.83
C ASP A 133 20.99 10.08 -6.92
N VAL A 134 22.25 10.32 -6.52
CA VAL A 134 23.01 9.46 -5.60
C VAL A 134 22.85 9.93 -4.16
N THR A 135 23.00 11.24 -3.92
CA THR A 135 23.01 11.82 -2.56
C THR A 135 21.81 12.72 -2.25
N GLY A 136 21.05 13.14 -3.27
CA GLY A 136 19.84 13.93 -3.04
C GLY A 136 18.79 13.12 -2.30
N THR A 137 18.05 13.77 -1.43
CA THR A 137 16.97 13.17 -0.62
C THR A 137 15.58 13.54 -1.14
N GLY A 138 15.51 14.47 -2.10
CA GLY A 138 14.27 15.04 -2.59
C GLY A 138 13.79 16.23 -1.76
N ALA A 139 14.52 16.64 -0.73
CA ALA A 139 14.27 17.89 -0.02
C ALA A 139 14.64 19.10 -0.89
N ILE A 140 14.12 20.28 -0.55
CA ILE A 140 14.36 21.52 -1.31
C ILE A 140 15.85 21.91 -1.37
N ASP A 141 16.61 21.63 -0.32
CA ASP A 141 18.04 21.89 -0.18
C ASP A 141 18.93 20.74 -0.67
N ALA A 142 18.34 19.57 -0.91
CA ALA A 142 19.00 18.39 -1.48
C ALA A 142 18.10 17.69 -2.53
N PRO A 143 17.78 18.39 -3.65
CA PRO A 143 16.84 17.88 -4.64
C PRO A 143 17.41 16.69 -5.41
N PHE A 144 16.52 15.88 -5.98
CA PHE A 144 16.91 14.89 -6.98
C PHE A 144 17.34 15.58 -8.28
N LYS A 145 18.17 14.92 -9.08
CA LYS A 145 18.59 15.44 -10.39
C LYS A 145 17.54 15.18 -11.47
N THR A 146 16.91 14.01 -11.41
CA THR A 146 15.96 13.55 -12.43
C THR A 146 14.55 13.39 -11.88
N ILE A 147 13.56 13.62 -12.75
CA ILE A 147 12.14 13.41 -12.41
C ILE A 147 11.90 11.92 -12.14
N GLN A 148 12.51 11.04 -12.94
CA GLN A 148 12.36 9.59 -12.74
C GLN A 148 12.90 9.13 -11.38
N LYS A 149 14.01 9.71 -10.89
CA LYS A 149 14.49 9.40 -9.54
C LYS A 149 13.45 9.78 -8.49
N ALA A 150 12.88 10.98 -8.57
CA ALA A 150 11.86 11.43 -7.64
C ALA A 150 10.62 10.52 -7.65
N VAL A 151 10.14 10.13 -8.84
CA VAL A 151 9.04 9.16 -9.01
C VAL A 151 9.38 7.81 -8.36
N ASN A 152 10.60 7.32 -8.52
CA ASN A 152 11.03 6.03 -7.96
C ASN A 152 11.12 6.02 -6.43
N MET A 153 11.24 7.19 -5.80
CA MET A 153 11.29 7.33 -4.34
C MET A 153 9.90 7.39 -3.71
N VAL A 154 8.85 7.63 -4.50
CA VAL A 154 7.46 7.60 -4.00
C VAL A 154 7.10 6.15 -3.64
N PRO A 155 6.53 5.89 -2.43
CA PRO A 155 5.99 4.59 -2.08
C PRO A 155 4.87 4.16 -3.04
N LYS A 156 4.88 2.90 -3.46
CA LYS A 156 3.87 2.38 -4.41
C LYS A 156 2.44 2.42 -3.87
N VAL A 157 2.29 2.23 -2.57
CA VAL A 157 1.03 2.39 -1.87
C VAL A 157 1.18 3.59 -0.95
N LYS A 158 0.33 4.58 -1.17
CA LYS A 158 0.14 5.72 -0.26
C LYS A 158 -1.27 5.63 0.27
N VAL A 159 -1.49 5.97 1.53
CA VAL A 159 -2.83 6.13 2.07
C VAL A 159 -3.11 7.63 2.13
N GLY A 160 -4.14 8.12 1.44
CA GLY A 160 -4.60 9.51 1.47
C GLY A 160 -3.57 10.55 1.00
N GLY A 161 -3.98 11.83 0.98
CA GLY A 161 -3.11 12.97 0.69
C GLY A 161 -2.55 13.02 -0.74
N PHE A 162 -1.71 14.01 -1.01
CA PHE A 162 -1.19 14.29 -2.35
C PHE A 162 0.28 13.91 -2.50
N ILE A 163 0.69 13.66 -3.74
CA ILE A 163 2.08 13.48 -4.15
C ILE A 163 2.44 14.64 -5.07
N TYR A 164 3.50 15.37 -4.74
CA TYR A 164 4.02 16.48 -5.52
C TYR A 164 5.47 16.22 -5.92
N ILE A 165 5.73 16.26 -7.23
CA ILE A 165 7.07 16.37 -7.79
C ILE A 165 7.23 17.80 -8.30
N PHE A 166 7.93 18.62 -7.51
CA PHE A 166 8.25 20.01 -7.81
C PHE A 166 9.55 20.09 -8.61
N CYS A 167 9.47 20.56 -9.85
CA CYS A 167 10.62 20.68 -10.73
C CYS A 167 11.08 22.14 -10.82
N GLU A 168 12.35 22.43 -10.57
CA GLU A 168 12.90 23.74 -10.91
C GLU A 168 12.81 23.98 -12.44
N PRO A 169 12.65 25.22 -12.90
CA PRO A 169 12.78 25.54 -14.31
C PRO A 169 14.11 25.01 -14.86
N GLY A 170 14.03 24.27 -15.97
CA GLY A 170 15.16 23.53 -16.52
C GLY A 170 14.72 22.59 -17.64
N GLN A 171 15.71 21.92 -18.23
CA GLN A 171 15.49 20.92 -19.27
C GLN A 171 15.71 19.51 -18.72
N TYR A 172 14.67 18.69 -18.79
CA TYR A 172 14.65 17.31 -18.33
C TYR A 172 14.46 16.40 -19.54
N ASN A 173 15.57 15.99 -20.15
CA ASN A 173 15.59 15.09 -21.31
C ASN A 173 15.27 13.64 -20.89
N GLU A 174 14.07 13.44 -20.35
CA GLU A 174 13.61 12.20 -19.73
C GLU A 174 12.28 11.75 -20.35
N ASP A 175 12.18 10.45 -20.63
CA ASP A 175 10.89 9.78 -20.86
C ASP A 175 10.39 9.25 -19.51
N VAL A 176 9.66 10.08 -18.76
CA VAL A 176 9.24 9.79 -17.38
C VAL A 176 8.12 8.75 -17.35
N VAL A 177 8.25 7.72 -16.52
CA VAL A 177 7.25 6.67 -16.34
C VAL A 177 6.81 6.60 -14.88
N VAL A 178 5.53 6.92 -14.66
CA VAL A 178 4.83 6.82 -13.38
C VAL A 178 3.86 5.65 -13.48
N GLN A 179 4.16 4.54 -12.79
CA GLN A 179 3.39 3.31 -12.94
C GLN A 179 3.05 2.61 -11.62
N SER A 180 1.84 2.05 -11.58
CA SER A 180 1.36 1.13 -10.53
C SER A 180 1.37 1.73 -9.13
N PHE A 181 0.87 2.96 -8.98
CA PHE A 181 0.64 3.59 -7.69
C PHE A 181 -0.81 3.48 -7.26
N SER A 182 -1.07 3.32 -5.95
CA SER A 182 -2.42 3.26 -5.39
C SER A 182 -2.57 4.05 -4.08
N GLY A 183 -3.82 4.43 -3.79
CA GLY A 183 -4.31 4.94 -2.50
C GLY A 183 -4.04 6.43 -2.18
N ALA A 184 -3.27 7.16 -2.99
CA ALA A 184 -3.20 8.61 -2.92
C ALA A 184 -4.45 9.27 -3.51
N GLU A 185 -4.64 10.57 -3.24
CA GLU A 185 -5.71 11.36 -3.86
C GLU A 185 -5.30 11.90 -5.23
N CYS A 186 -4.05 12.39 -5.34
CA CYS A 186 -3.54 13.01 -6.56
C CYS A 186 -2.01 12.86 -6.70
N PHE A 187 -1.53 12.74 -7.94
CA PHE A 187 -0.11 12.82 -8.32
C PHE A 187 0.13 14.04 -9.19
N TYR A 188 0.92 15.01 -8.72
CA TYR A 188 1.30 16.20 -9.46
C TYR A 188 2.74 16.10 -9.96
N ILE A 189 2.95 16.42 -11.24
CA ILE A 189 4.24 16.83 -11.78
C ILE A 189 4.09 18.27 -12.25
N GLN A 190 4.79 19.18 -11.59
CA GLN A 190 4.64 20.62 -11.82
C GLN A 190 5.94 21.38 -11.55
N PRO A 191 6.13 22.55 -12.17
CA PRO A 191 7.31 23.34 -11.90
C PRO A 191 7.14 24.26 -10.69
N THR A 192 8.25 24.67 -10.08
CA THR A 192 8.25 25.59 -8.93
C THR A 192 7.79 27.01 -9.31
N ASN A 193 7.84 27.39 -10.59
CA ASN A 193 7.37 28.68 -11.11
C ASN A 193 5.91 28.66 -11.62
N LEU A 194 5.09 27.66 -11.27
CA LEU A 194 3.72 27.48 -11.80
C LEU A 194 2.82 28.72 -11.67
N ALA A 195 2.97 29.49 -10.58
CA ALA A 195 2.14 30.66 -10.31
C ALA A 195 2.25 31.74 -11.40
N THR A 196 3.41 31.85 -12.06
CA THR A 196 3.69 32.88 -13.07
C THR A 196 3.56 32.37 -14.50
N ILE A 197 3.26 31.08 -14.70
CA ILE A 197 3.14 30.50 -16.04
C ILE A 197 1.82 30.94 -16.68
N ASP A 198 1.95 31.60 -17.84
CA ASP A 198 0.93 31.70 -18.87
C ASP A 198 1.49 31.07 -20.17
N PRO A 199 0.99 29.90 -20.59
CA PRO A 199 1.52 29.21 -21.77
C PRO A 199 1.22 29.93 -23.09
N THR A 200 0.34 30.93 -23.10
CA THR A 200 0.00 31.69 -24.32
C THR A 200 1.02 32.77 -24.62
N THR A 201 1.66 33.35 -23.59
CA THR A 201 2.57 34.49 -23.75
C THR A 201 4.04 34.09 -23.93
N GLY A 202 4.43 32.88 -23.56
CA GLY A 202 5.84 32.45 -23.64
C GLY A 202 6.09 31.01 -23.22
N GLN A 203 7.37 30.61 -23.28
CA GLN A 203 7.84 29.32 -22.77
C GLN A 203 7.61 29.22 -21.26
N THR A 204 7.34 28.01 -20.75
CA THR A 204 7.08 27.81 -19.32
C THR A 204 8.36 27.77 -18.47
N GLY A 205 9.51 27.54 -19.10
CA GLY A 205 10.79 27.31 -18.43
C GLY A 205 10.98 25.87 -17.92
N PHE A 206 9.96 25.02 -17.97
CA PHE A 206 10.01 23.62 -17.52
C PHE A 206 9.83 22.69 -18.71
N PHE A 207 10.93 22.14 -19.23
CA PHE A 207 10.96 21.37 -20.46
C PHE A 207 11.09 19.88 -20.16
N VAL A 208 10.17 19.05 -20.68
CA VAL A 208 10.20 17.59 -20.50
C VAL A 208 9.91 16.89 -21.82
N LYS A 209 10.60 15.77 -22.07
CA LYS A 209 10.49 15.01 -23.32
C LYS A 209 9.18 14.24 -23.40
N SER A 210 8.87 13.40 -22.41
CA SER A 210 7.56 12.76 -22.31
C SER A 210 7.22 12.32 -20.88
N ILE A 211 5.93 12.15 -20.59
CA ILE A 211 5.41 11.64 -19.32
C ILE A 211 4.33 10.59 -19.60
N LEU A 212 4.51 9.38 -19.05
CA LEU A 212 3.51 8.32 -19.01
C LEU A 212 3.03 8.11 -17.56
N PHE A 213 1.72 8.23 -17.35
CA PHE A 213 1.04 7.66 -16.19
C PHE A 213 0.37 6.34 -16.60
N SER A 214 0.62 5.24 -15.87
CA SER A 214 0.09 3.91 -16.20
C SER A 214 -0.42 3.14 -15.00
N GLY A 215 -1.68 2.68 -15.05
CA GLY A 215 -2.28 1.82 -14.03
C GLY A 215 -2.40 2.49 -12.67
N ILE A 216 -2.97 3.70 -12.64
CA ILE A 216 -3.10 4.53 -11.43
C ILE A 216 -4.57 4.84 -11.17
N MET A 217 -5.09 4.42 -10.02
CA MET A 217 -6.53 4.51 -9.71
C MET A 217 -6.94 5.81 -9.00
N PHE A 218 -6.17 6.87 -9.17
CA PHE A 218 -6.46 8.20 -8.63
C PHE A 218 -6.04 9.29 -9.64
N GLN A 219 -6.20 10.57 -9.29
CA GLN A 219 -5.95 11.66 -10.22
C GLN A 219 -4.45 11.83 -10.51
N CYS A 220 -4.10 12.00 -11.79
CA CYS A 220 -2.74 12.30 -12.25
C CYS A 220 -2.76 13.67 -12.95
N VAL A 221 -1.85 14.56 -12.61
CA VAL A 221 -1.86 15.96 -13.06
C VAL A 221 -0.48 16.35 -13.57
N VAL A 222 -0.43 16.87 -14.80
CA VAL A 222 0.75 17.52 -15.37
C VAL A 222 0.42 19.00 -15.55
N GLN A 223 1.26 19.87 -14.97
CA GLN A 223 1.09 21.32 -15.08
C GLN A 223 2.35 22.02 -15.54
N GLY A 224 2.19 23.10 -16.31
CA GLY A 224 3.30 24.01 -16.61
C GLY A 224 4.40 23.43 -17.50
N LEU A 225 4.19 22.28 -18.14
CA LEU A 225 5.18 21.62 -18.99
C LEU A 225 5.31 22.34 -20.33
N ASN A 226 6.53 22.50 -20.82
CA ASN A 226 6.83 22.80 -22.22
C ASN A 226 7.33 21.54 -22.93
N SER A 227 6.78 21.22 -24.10
CA SER A 227 7.31 20.12 -24.92
C SER A 227 8.72 20.46 -25.41
N MET A 228 9.62 19.47 -25.48
CA MET A 228 11.03 19.73 -25.80
C MET A 228 11.63 18.88 -26.94
N SER A 229 10.93 17.86 -27.44
CA SER A 229 11.54 16.86 -28.35
C SER A 229 10.58 16.39 -29.44
N THR A 230 11.13 16.12 -30.63
CA THR A 230 10.45 15.44 -31.74
C THR A 230 10.63 13.91 -31.73
N ALA A 231 11.39 13.39 -30.77
CA ALA A 231 11.56 11.97 -30.52
C ALA A 231 11.07 11.64 -29.11
N VAL A 232 10.18 10.66 -28.97
CA VAL A 232 9.73 10.10 -27.68
C VAL A 232 9.92 8.59 -27.76
N ASN A 233 10.64 8.00 -26.79
CA ASN A 233 11.18 6.65 -27.00
C ASN A 233 10.19 5.53 -26.63
N ASN A 234 9.20 5.82 -25.78
CA ASN A 234 8.41 4.76 -25.14
C ASN A 234 6.95 4.66 -25.64
N ASN A 235 6.32 5.72 -26.18
CA ASN A 235 4.84 5.74 -26.32
C ASN A 235 4.24 6.54 -27.49
N SER A 236 5.04 7.04 -28.43
CA SER A 236 4.56 7.95 -29.50
C SER A 236 3.65 9.08 -28.97
N THR A 237 3.85 9.51 -27.72
CA THR A 237 3.01 10.50 -27.04
C THR A 237 3.84 11.38 -26.12
N VAL A 238 3.54 12.69 -26.04
CA VAL A 238 4.21 13.60 -25.08
C VAL A 238 3.66 13.40 -23.67
N ILE A 239 2.33 13.42 -23.47
CA ILE A 239 1.69 13.09 -22.20
C ILE A 239 0.65 11.99 -22.43
N GLN A 240 0.84 10.84 -21.79
CA GLN A 240 -0.08 9.72 -21.87
C GLN A 240 -0.64 9.33 -20.49
N PHE A 241 -1.94 9.16 -20.44
CA PHE A 241 -2.63 8.49 -19.33
C PHE A 241 -3.15 7.14 -19.83
N ALA A 242 -2.60 6.06 -19.30
CA ALA A 242 -2.94 4.68 -19.67
C ALA A 242 -3.55 3.95 -18.46
N ARG A 243 -4.82 3.57 -18.53
CA ARG A 243 -5.52 2.91 -17.40
C ARG A 243 -5.44 3.73 -16.11
N CYS A 244 -5.61 5.05 -16.23
CA CYS A 244 -5.65 5.97 -15.11
C CYS A 244 -7.10 6.35 -14.79
N TRP A 245 -7.40 6.56 -13.50
CA TRP A 245 -8.74 6.98 -13.09
C TRP A 245 -9.12 8.34 -13.67
N TYR A 246 -8.21 9.32 -13.58
CA TYR A 246 -8.41 10.65 -14.13
C TYR A 246 -7.08 11.37 -14.42
N GLY A 247 -6.86 11.81 -15.67
CA GLY A 247 -5.69 12.58 -16.08
C GLY A 247 -6.01 14.06 -16.32
N THR A 248 -5.17 14.97 -15.82
CA THR A 248 -5.31 16.41 -16.04
C THR A 248 -4.07 16.99 -16.70
N VAL A 249 -4.27 17.77 -17.75
CA VAL A 249 -3.20 18.54 -18.40
C VAL A 249 -3.61 20.00 -18.42
N THR A 250 -2.84 20.87 -17.78
CA THR A 250 -3.16 22.30 -17.72
C THR A 250 -1.94 23.20 -17.63
N LYS A 251 -2.07 24.44 -18.12
CA LYS A 251 -0.98 25.44 -18.17
C LYS A 251 0.26 24.96 -18.94
N CYS A 252 0.13 23.95 -19.79
CA CYS A 252 1.23 23.41 -20.58
C CYS A 252 1.32 24.11 -21.95
N ARG A 253 2.52 24.12 -22.53
CA ARG A 253 2.83 24.66 -23.85
C ARG A 253 3.43 23.57 -24.74
N PHE A 254 2.78 23.34 -25.88
CA PHE A 254 3.16 22.33 -26.85
C PHE A 254 3.44 22.99 -28.20
N ASP A 255 4.67 23.46 -28.37
CA ASP A 255 5.09 24.21 -29.56
C ASP A 255 6.32 23.64 -30.27
N THR A 256 6.81 22.48 -29.82
CA THR A 256 7.70 21.62 -30.63
C THR A 256 6.93 21.14 -31.86
N ASN A 257 7.50 21.32 -33.06
CA ASN A 257 6.84 20.92 -34.30
C ASN A 257 6.81 19.39 -34.44
N LEU A 258 5.65 18.80 -34.25
CA LEU A 258 5.44 17.36 -34.34
C LEU A 258 4.77 16.92 -35.66
N LYS A 259 4.46 17.84 -36.59
CA LYS A 259 3.67 17.53 -37.81
C LYS A 259 4.23 16.40 -38.68
N ALA A 260 5.56 16.27 -38.73
CA ALA A 260 6.24 15.24 -39.51
C ALA A 260 6.50 13.94 -38.72
N THR A 261 5.93 13.81 -37.52
CA THR A 261 6.09 12.66 -36.63
C THR A 261 4.77 11.89 -36.50
N ASN A 262 4.83 10.71 -35.89
CA ASN A 262 3.65 9.94 -35.48
C ASN A 262 3.20 10.24 -34.04
N ILE A 263 3.73 11.32 -33.43
CA ILE A 263 3.55 11.59 -32.00
C ILE A 263 2.18 12.26 -31.74
N THR A 264 1.48 11.80 -30.72
CA THR A 264 0.30 12.49 -30.16
C THR A 264 0.73 13.38 -29.00
N THR A 265 0.18 14.58 -28.87
CA THR A 265 0.57 15.49 -27.78
C THR A 265 -0.01 15.02 -26.44
N VAL A 266 -1.32 14.86 -26.35
CA VAL A 266 -2.00 14.35 -25.15
C VAL A 266 -2.87 13.15 -25.50
N GLN A 267 -2.67 12.01 -24.83
CA GLN A 267 -3.49 10.81 -25.04
C GLN A 267 -4.13 10.32 -23.75
N TYR A 268 -5.43 10.03 -23.84
CA TYR A 268 -6.21 9.30 -22.84
C TYR A 268 -6.53 7.90 -23.37
N ASN A 269 -5.77 6.91 -22.91
CA ASN A 269 -5.93 5.50 -23.27
C ASN A 269 -6.54 4.74 -22.09
N GLN A 270 -7.74 4.18 -22.24
CA GLN A 270 -8.47 3.52 -21.14
C GLN A 270 -8.55 4.40 -19.87
N SER A 271 -8.60 5.73 -20.04
CA SER A 271 -8.50 6.71 -18.96
C SER A 271 -9.52 7.81 -19.13
N ARG A 272 -9.92 8.43 -18.02
CA ARG A 272 -10.75 9.64 -18.04
C ARG A 272 -9.88 10.89 -17.90
N GLY A 273 -10.40 12.07 -18.23
CA GLY A 273 -9.66 13.28 -17.89
C GLY A 273 -10.14 14.59 -18.47
N ASN A 274 -9.31 15.61 -18.30
CA ASN A 274 -9.57 16.97 -18.74
C ASN A 274 -8.28 17.66 -19.19
N CYS A 275 -8.35 18.34 -20.32
CA CYS A 275 -7.29 19.12 -20.93
C CYS A 275 -7.79 20.57 -21.10
N TYR A 276 -7.20 21.52 -20.36
CA TYR A 276 -7.65 22.91 -20.32
C TYR A 276 -6.52 23.90 -20.05
N SER A 277 -6.66 25.14 -20.54
CA SER A 277 -5.68 26.22 -20.34
C SER A 277 -4.28 25.88 -20.84
N ASN A 278 -4.17 25.18 -21.97
CA ASN A 278 -2.91 24.84 -22.63
C ASN A 278 -2.74 25.62 -23.93
N TYR A 279 -1.51 25.68 -24.44
CA TYR A 279 -1.16 26.23 -25.76
C TYR A 279 -0.65 25.12 -26.69
N PHE A 280 -1.19 25.02 -27.90
CA PHE A 280 -0.82 24.03 -28.90
C PHE A 280 -0.43 24.69 -30.22
N LYS A 281 0.68 24.25 -30.82
CA LYS A 281 1.16 24.75 -32.12
C LYS A 281 1.93 23.71 -32.91
N ASN A 282 1.59 23.54 -34.20
CA ASN A 282 2.28 22.60 -35.10
C ASN A 282 2.33 21.14 -34.59
N GLN A 283 1.21 20.64 -34.05
CA GLN A 283 1.14 19.28 -33.54
C GLN A 283 0.72 18.30 -34.64
N ASN A 284 1.11 17.02 -34.53
CA ASN A 284 0.53 15.98 -35.39
C ASN A 284 -0.89 15.64 -34.94
N ILE A 285 -1.09 15.27 -33.68
CA ILE A 285 -2.42 15.12 -33.06
C ILE A 285 -2.42 15.88 -31.73
N ILE A 286 -3.27 16.90 -31.58
CA ILE A 286 -3.34 17.69 -30.33
C ILE A 286 -3.82 16.82 -29.16
N MET A 287 -4.94 16.14 -29.33
CA MET A 287 -5.47 15.28 -28.27
C MET A 287 -6.15 14.04 -28.84
N SER A 288 -5.90 12.88 -28.23
CA SER A 288 -6.62 11.66 -28.55
C SER A 288 -7.24 10.97 -27.33
N SER A 289 -8.37 10.31 -27.58
CA SER A 289 -9.02 9.39 -26.64
C SER A 289 -9.18 8.04 -27.34
N GLU A 290 -8.61 7.00 -26.74
CA GLU A 290 -8.54 5.67 -27.34
C GLU A 290 -8.92 4.57 -26.34
N TYR A 291 -9.38 3.43 -26.86
CA TYR A 291 -9.70 2.22 -26.09
C TYR A 291 -10.64 2.50 -24.91
N MET A 292 -11.84 3.04 -25.19
CA MET A 292 -12.82 3.43 -24.17
C MET A 292 -12.35 4.55 -23.22
N GLY A 293 -11.31 5.32 -23.59
CA GLY A 293 -10.98 6.57 -22.91
C GLY A 293 -12.13 7.58 -22.97
N HIS A 294 -12.18 8.52 -22.01
CA HIS A 294 -13.20 9.57 -22.00
C HIS A 294 -12.63 10.87 -21.44
N ALA A 295 -12.38 11.85 -22.30
CA ALA A 295 -11.76 13.08 -21.85
C ALA A 295 -12.40 14.35 -22.42
N LEU A 296 -12.26 15.44 -21.67
CA LEU A 296 -12.77 16.75 -22.02
C LEU A 296 -11.67 17.63 -22.62
N PHE A 297 -11.97 18.32 -23.71
CA PHE A 297 -11.14 19.39 -24.27
C PHE A 297 -11.84 20.73 -24.08
N ALA A 298 -11.28 21.60 -23.23
CA ALA A 298 -11.90 22.87 -22.90
C ALA A 298 -11.64 23.98 -23.92
N SER A 299 -12.58 24.94 -24.04
CA SER A 299 -12.43 26.16 -24.83
C SER A 299 -11.34 27.11 -24.33
N THR A 300 -10.80 26.88 -23.12
CA THR A 300 -9.65 27.64 -22.59
C THR A 300 -8.32 27.22 -23.18
N ASN A 301 -8.28 26.14 -23.97
CA ASN A 301 -7.08 25.80 -24.74
C ASN A 301 -6.93 26.75 -25.94
N THR A 302 -5.69 27.14 -26.21
CA THR A 302 -5.31 27.95 -27.37
C THR A 302 -4.63 27.05 -28.40
N CYS A 303 -5.12 27.07 -29.65
CA CYS A 303 -4.51 26.34 -30.77
C CYS A 303 -4.08 27.33 -31.85
N GLU A 304 -2.77 27.56 -31.97
CA GLU A 304 -2.17 28.46 -32.95
C GLU A 304 -1.34 27.72 -33.99
N ALA A 305 -1.28 28.22 -35.22
CA ALA A 305 -0.72 27.52 -36.38
C ALA A 305 -1.32 26.11 -36.64
N THR A 306 -1.42 25.76 -37.92
CA THR A 306 -2.20 24.59 -38.30
C THR A 306 -1.50 23.27 -37.96
N SER A 307 -2.07 22.55 -37.00
CA SER A 307 -1.74 21.15 -36.66
C SER A 307 -2.34 20.16 -37.69
N ASN A 308 -1.91 18.91 -37.75
CA ASN A 308 -2.51 17.95 -38.71
C ASN A 308 -3.91 17.55 -38.25
N VAL A 309 -4.04 17.08 -37.01
CA VAL A 309 -5.32 16.69 -36.39
C VAL A 309 -5.51 17.42 -35.07
N GLY A 310 -6.69 18.00 -34.86
CA GLY A 310 -7.10 18.58 -33.57
C GLY A 310 -7.44 17.47 -32.58
N LEU A 311 -8.66 16.98 -32.65
CA LEU A 311 -9.18 15.95 -31.75
C LEU A 311 -9.33 14.62 -32.48
N LYS A 312 -8.79 13.54 -31.91
CA LYS A 312 -8.95 12.17 -32.43
C LYS A 312 -9.66 11.28 -31.40
N ALA A 313 -10.81 10.71 -31.77
CA ALA A 313 -11.46 9.66 -30.99
C ALA A 313 -11.40 8.33 -31.76
N ALA A 314 -10.84 7.30 -31.14
CA ALA A 314 -10.68 5.97 -31.76
C ALA A 314 -10.98 4.82 -30.80
N SER A 315 -11.30 3.63 -31.34
CA SER A 315 -11.45 2.39 -30.57
C SER A 315 -12.43 2.54 -29.38
N GLY A 316 -13.60 3.12 -29.65
CA GLY A 316 -14.64 3.43 -28.65
C GLY A 316 -14.31 4.57 -27.67
N GLY A 317 -13.20 5.29 -27.88
CA GLY A 317 -12.87 6.49 -27.10
C GLY A 317 -13.88 7.63 -27.32
N ILE A 318 -14.08 8.43 -26.28
CA ILE A 318 -14.98 9.58 -26.27
C ILE A 318 -14.18 10.85 -25.97
N LEU A 319 -14.42 11.88 -26.76
CA LEU A 319 -14.00 13.25 -26.46
C LEU A 319 -15.22 14.15 -26.34
N VAL A 320 -15.21 15.03 -25.36
CA VAL A 320 -16.25 16.05 -25.16
C VAL A 320 -15.60 17.42 -25.23
N LYS A 321 -16.14 18.33 -26.02
CA LYS A 321 -15.70 19.72 -26.02
C LYS A 321 -16.49 20.50 -24.95
N SER A 322 -15.81 21.32 -24.16
CA SER A 322 -16.47 22.33 -23.34
C SER A 322 -16.42 23.68 -24.03
N GLY A 323 -17.57 24.35 -24.13
CA GLY A 323 -17.71 25.58 -24.92
C GLY A 323 -17.48 25.35 -26.41
N THR A 324 -16.93 26.35 -27.09
CA THR A 324 -16.60 26.29 -28.53
C THR A 324 -15.09 26.45 -28.72
N PRO A 325 -14.29 25.39 -28.50
CA PRO A 325 -12.84 25.47 -28.69
C PRO A 325 -12.48 25.77 -30.15
N VAL A 326 -11.51 26.65 -30.36
CA VAL A 326 -10.96 26.91 -31.69
C VAL A 326 -9.87 25.88 -31.99
N LEU A 327 -10.17 24.92 -32.87
CA LEU A 327 -9.23 23.88 -33.28
C LEU A 327 -8.54 24.26 -34.59
N ASN A 328 -7.36 24.88 -34.51
CA ASN A 328 -6.55 25.19 -35.70
C ASN A 328 -5.80 23.95 -36.20
N ALA A 329 -6.49 23.12 -36.97
CA ALA A 329 -5.92 21.91 -37.58
C ALA A 329 -6.48 21.66 -38.98
N THR A 330 -5.72 20.96 -39.83
CA THR A 330 -6.17 20.51 -41.16
C THR A 330 -7.40 19.61 -41.05
N THR A 331 -7.37 18.68 -40.09
CA THR A 331 -8.52 17.88 -39.68
C THR A 331 -8.88 18.25 -38.25
N ALA A 332 -9.88 19.11 -38.07
CA ALA A 332 -10.29 19.55 -36.73
C ALA A 332 -10.69 18.37 -35.83
N GLU A 333 -11.47 17.43 -36.38
CA GLU A 333 -12.02 16.29 -35.67
C GLU A 333 -11.88 15.01 -36.51
N LEU A 334 -11.35 13.95 -35.90
CA LEU A 334 -11.16 12.64 -36.53
C LEU A 334 -11.80 11.54 -35.67
N LYS A 335 -12.84 10.90 -36.21
CA LYS A 335 -13.56 9.77 -35.58
C LYS A 335 -13.19 8.47 -36.30
N GLN A 336 -12.76 7.45 -35.57
CA GLN A 336 -12.35 6.15 -36.13
C GLN A 336 -12.79 5.00 -35.22
N ALA A 337 -12.98 3.79 -35.77
CA ALA A 337 -13.22 2.55 -35.00
C ALA A 337 -14.20 2.71 -33.82
N GLY A 338 -15.35 3.35 -34.06
CA GLY A 338 -16.41 3.58 -33.05
C GLY A 338 -16.19 4.76 -32.10
N GLY A 339 -15.08 5.49 -32.19
CA GLY A 339 -14.81 6.66 -31.35
C GLY A 339 -15.76 7.84 -31.65
N GLN A 340 -16.09 8.61 -30.61
CA GLN A 340 -17.04 9.73 -30.68
C GLN A 340 -16.44 11.04 -30.18
N ILE A 341 -16.86 12.14 -30.80
CA ILE A 341 -16.54 13.51 -30.38
C ILE A 341 -17.85 14.28 -30.32
N PHE A 342 -18.12 14.90 -29.17
CA PHE A 342 -19.32 15.68 -28.87
C PHE A 342 -18.97 17.16 -28.73
#